data_AF-A0A956RWC9-F1
#
_entry.id   AF-A0A956RWC9-F1
#
_cell.length_a   1.000
_cell.length_b   1.000
_cell.length_c   1.000
_cell.angle_alpha   90.00
_cell.angle_beta   90.00
_cell.angle_gamma   90.00
#
_symmetry.space_group_name_H-M   'P 1'
#
loop_
_entity.id
_entity.type
_entity.pdbx_description
1 polymer ?
#
loop_
_entity_poly.entity_id
_entity_poly.type
_entity_poly.pdbx_seq_one_letter_code
_entity_poly.pdbx_strand_id
1 'polypeptide(L)' 'MFFLLVGAWDDVIVTMDHHILPLYRILKKHQAQNVKIVAFQDYHVFTRSREELAQTLIEWIEASLEKKKKM' A
#
# COMPACT_ATOMS: atom_id res chain seq x y z
N MET A 1 -13.75 5.44 0.71
CA MET A 1 -12.35 5.80 0.39
C MET A 1 -11.52 4.53 0.48
N PHE A 2 -10.73 4.22 -0.55
CA PHE A 2 -9.83 3.06 -0.57
C PHE A 2 -8.44 3.56 -0.24
N PHE A 3 -7.73 2.88 0.65
CA PHE A 3 -6.35 3.23 0.97
C PHE A 3 -5.46 2.05 0.62
N LEU A 4 -4.45 2.29 -0.22
CA LEU A 4 -3.34 1.38 -0.43
C LEU A 4 -2.11 1.98 0.23
N LEU A 5 -1.56 1.27 1.21
CA LEU A 5 -0.27 1.58 1.81
C LEU A 5 0.78 0.72 1.13
N VAL A 6 1.80 1.36 0.58
CA VAL A 6 2.91 0.71 -0.12
C VAL A 6 4.18 0.94 0.68
N GLY A 7 4.98 -0.10 0.87
CA GLY A 7 6.29 0.01 1.49
C GLY A 7 7.28 -1.00 0.94
N ALA A 8 8.54 -0.88 1.36
CA ALA A 8 9.62 -1.75 0.94
C ALA A 8 10.25 -2.39 2.19
N TRP A 9 10.45 -3.71 2.17
CA TRP A 9 10.99 -4.44 3.33
C TRP A 9 12.43 -4.08 3.65
N ASP A 10 13.25 -3.80 2.62
CA ASP A 10 14.66 -3.47 2.78
C ASP A 10 14.89 -1.94 2.87
N ASP A 11 13.84 -1.13 2.96
CA ASP A 11 13.98 0.32 3.15
C ASP A 11 14.50 0.64 4.56
N VAL A 12 15.81 0.90 4.64
CA VAL A 12 16.50 1.30 5.87
C VAL A 12 16.32 2.78 6.21
N ILE A 13 15.83 3.61 5.28
CA ILE A 13 15.61 5.05 5.48
C ILE A 13 14.20 5.28 6.04
N VAL A 14 13.19 4.68 5.40
CA VAL A 14 11.78 4.77 5.78
C VAL A 14 11.24 3.37 6.09
N THR A 15 11.65 2.84 7.24
CA THR A 15 11.31 1.47 7.64
C THR A 15 9.80 1.25 7.84
N MET A 16 9.35 0.04 7.53
CA MET A 16 7.97 -0.42 7.72
C MET A 16 7.49 -0.28 9.17
N ASP A 17 8.34 -0.64 10.12
CA ASP A 17 8.00 -0.68 11.55
C ASP A 17 7.75 0.70 12.15
N HIS A 18 8.46 1.73 11.67
CA HIS A 18 8.33 3.08 12.21
C HIS A 18 7.25 3.92 11.51
N HIS A 19 6.84 3.54 10.29
CA HIS A 19 5.96 4.38 9.47
C HIS A 19 4.68 3.66 9.03
N ILE A 20 4.81 2.66 8.16
CA ILE A 20 3.65 2.04 7.49
C ILE A 20 2.82 1.18 8.47
N LEU A 21 3.47 0.34 9.29
CA LEU A 21 2.75 -0.53 10.21
C LEU A 21 2.03 0.23 11.34
N PRO A 22 2.60 1.26 11.97
CA PRO A 22 1.88 2.09 12.93
C PRO A 22 0.63 2.74 12.32
N LEU A 23 0.75 3.33 11.13
CA LEU A 23 -0.39 3.93 10.43
C LEU A 23 -1.48 2.89 10.13
N TYR A 24 -1.10 1.73 9.58
CA TYR A 24 -2.04 0.65 9.30
C TYR A 24 -2.79 0.22 10.56
N ARG A 25 -2.08 0.01 11.67
CA ARG A 25 -2.68 -0.39 12.95
C ARG A 25 -3.67 0.65 13.48
N ILE A 26 -3.34 1.95 13.39
CA ILE A 26 -4.25 3.03 13.79
C ILE A 26 -5.49 3.06 12.89
N LEU A 27 -5.33 2.96 11.57
CA LEU A 27 -6.46 2.90 10.65
C LEU A 27 -7.39 1.71 10.96
N LYS A 28 -6.83 0.54 11.21
CA LYS A 28 -7.60 -0.66 11.62
C LYS A 28 -8.29 -0.47 12.96
N LYS A 29 -7.61 0.13 13.96
CA LYS A 29 -8.18 0.45 15.27
C LYS A 29 -9.39 1.38 15.16
N HIS A 30 -9.35 2.36 14.25
CA HIS A 30 -10.45 3.27 13.97
C HIS A 30 -11.46 2.74 12.94
N GLN A 31 -11.45 1.44 12.67
CA GLN A 31 -12.39 0.76 11.78
C GLN A 31 -12.44 1.37 10.36
N ALA A 32 -11.33 1.95 9.91
CA ALA A 32 -11.22 2.40 8.52
C ALA A 32 -11.47 1.21 7.60
N GLN A 33 -12.51 1.34 6.77
CA GLN A 33 -12.84 0.32 5.79
C GLN A 33 -11.89 0.42 4.59
N ASN A 34 -11.65 -0.72 3.94
CA ASN A 34 -10.91 -0.79 2.68
C ASN A 34 -9.45 -0.27 2.73
N VAL A 35 -8.72 -0.59 3.80
CA VAL A 35 -7.28 -0.35 3.91
C VAL A 35 -6.51 -1.62 3.55
N LYS A 36 -5.66 -1.56 2.53
CA LYS A 36 -4.74 -2.63 2.11
C LYS A 36 -3.30 -2.18 2.34
N ILE A 37 -2.45 -3.11 2.74
CA ILE A 37 -1.00 -2.94 2.79
C ILE A 37 -0.36 -3.89 1.77
N VAL A 38 0.64 -3.42 1.05
CA VAL A 38 1.52 -4.23 0.22
C VAL A 38 2.95 -3.80 0.47
N ALA A 39 3.85 -4.77 0.56
CA ALA A 39 5.26 -4.50 0.76
C ALA A 39 6.10 -5.37 -0.17
N PHE A 40 7.07 -4.75 -0.82
CA PHE A 40 7.94 -5.38 -1.81
C PHE A 40 9.33 -5.65 -1.22
N GLN A 41 10.01 -6.69 -1.70
CA GLN A 41 11.39 -6.99 -1.30
C GLN A 41 12.36 -6.06 -2.04
N ASP A 42 12.42 -4.80 -1.60
CA ASP A 42 13.19 -3.74 -2.22
C ASP A 42 13.59 -2.66 -1.21
N TYR A 43 14.41 -1.72 -1.66
CA TYR A 43 14.80 -0.50 -0.95
C TYR A 43 13.86 0.67 -1.30
N HIS A 44 14.09 1.84 -0.69
CA HIS A 44 13.24 3.04 -0.78
C HIS A 44 12.75 3.41 -2.19
N VAL A 45 13.57 3.16 -3.22
CA VAL A 45 13.31 3.59 -4.60
C VAL A 45 12.56 2.55 -5.45
N PHE A 46 12.28 1.36 -4.93
CA PHE A 46 11.54 0.30 -5.62
C PHE A 46 12.12 -0.08 -6.99
N THR A 47 13.46 -0.12 -7.11
CA THR A 47 14.12 -0.36 -8.40
C THR A 47 14.04 -1.81 -8.87
N ARG A 48 14.01 -2.79 -7.96
CA ARG A 48 13.88 -4.22 -8.24
C ARG A 48 12.43 -4.61 -8.51
N SER A 49 11.48 -4.01 -7.79
CA SER A 49 10.07 -4.35 -7.86
C SER A 49 9.27 -3.36 -8.70
N ARG A 50 9.89 -2.58 -9.59
CA ARG A 50 9.25 -1.47 -10.31
C ARG A 50 8.04 -1.92 -11.12
N GLU A 51 8.16 -3.01 -11.86
CA GLU A 51 7.09 -3.55 -12.71
C GLU A 51 5.95 -4.10 -11.85
N GLU A 52 6.29 -4.86 -10.81
CA GLU A 52 5.32 -5.43 -9.86
C GLU A 52 4.56 -4.35 -9.09
N LEU A 53 5.25 -3.29 -8.69
CA LEU A 53 4.66 -2.10 -8.07
C LEU A 53 3.69 -1.42 -9.04
N ALA A 54 4.11 -1.18 -10.29
CA ALA A 54 3.26 -0.55 -11.30
C ALA A 54 1.98 -1.37 -11.53
N GLN A 55 2.11 -2.69 -11.68
CA GLN A 55 0.98 -3.60 -11.85
C GLN A 55 0.04 -3.55 -10.63
N THR A 56 0.58 -3.57 -9.41
CA THR A 56 -0.21 -3.46 -8.18
C THR A 56 -1.00 -2.16 -8.09
N LEU A 57 -0.40 -1.04 -8.54
CA LEU A 57 -1.07 0.26 -8.58
C LEU A 57 -2.19 0.28 -9.61
N ILE A 58 -1.98 -0.29 -10.80
CA ILE A 58 -3.00 -0.40 -11.86
C ILE A 58 -4.21 -1.18 -11.34
N GLU A 59 -3.99 -2.38 -10.78
CA GLU A 59 -5.06 -3.21 -10.24
C GLU A 59 -5.85 -2.51 -9.14
N TRP A 60 -5.15 -1.78 -8.26
CA TRP A 60 -5.80 -1.03 -7.20
C TRP A 60 -6.66 0.13 -7.73
N ILE A 61 -6.18 0.85 -8.75
CA ILE A 61 -6.93 1.94 -9.40
C ILE A 61 -8.18 1.37 -10.06
N GLU A 62 -8.05 0.31 -10.86
CA GLU A 62 -9.17 -0.34 -11.55
C GLU A 62 -10.24 -0.82 -10.57
N ALA A 63 -9.85 -1.56 -9.52
CA ALA A 63 -10.77 -2.03 -8.50
C ALA A 63 -11.45 -0.87 -7.74
N SER A 64 -10.75 0.24 -7.55
CA SER A 64 -11.31 1.44 -6.91
C SER A 64 -12.34 2.13 -7.81
N LEU A 65 -12.11 2.18 -9.12
CA LEU A 65 -13.04 2.74 -10.11
C LEU A 65 -14.30 1.88 -10.25
N GLU A 66 -14.15 0.56 -10.30
CA GLU A 66 -15.29 -0.36 -10.38
C GLU A 66 -16.21 -0.26 -9.17
N LYS A 67 -15.64 -0.18 -7.96
CA LYS A 67 -16.44 -0.01 -6.74
C LYS A 67 -17.16 1.33 -6.71
N LYS A 68 -16.56 2.39 -7.25
CA LYS A 68 -17.22 3.70 -7.38
C LYS A 68 -18.42 3.65 -8.34
N LYS A 69 -18.38 2.84 -9.40
CA LYS A 69 -19.52 2.67 -10.33
C LYS A 69 -20.69 1.91 -9.73
N LYS A 70 -20.44 1.08 -8.70
CA LYS A 70 -21.44 0.25 -8.02
C LYS A 70 -22.09 0.94 -6.80
N MET A 71 -21.59 2.12 -6.42
CA MET A 71 -22.16 3.00 -5.40
C MET A 71 -23.08 4.03 -6.05
#